data_AF-A0A6S6SVL0-F1
#
_entry.id   AF-A0A6S6SVL0-F1
#
_cell.length_a   1.000
_cell.length_b   1.000
_cell.length_c   1.000
_cell.angle_alpha   90.00
_cell.angle_beta   90.00
_cell.angle_gamma   90.00
#
_symmetry.space_group_name_H-M   'P 1'
#
loop_
_entity.id
_entity.type
_entity.pdbx_description
1 polymer ?
#
loop_
_entity_poly.entity_id
_entity_poly.type
_entity_poly.pdbx_seq_one_letter_code
_entity_poly.pdbx_strand_id
1 'polypeptide(L)'
;MSYNNWFDEHAKKHAAIMKKLEGLDEFDIVQYFIFENMVEKEPDFCELYATNTKCHEMYELNCYMCGCPHFRFNKSPVKDAGLEFHSTCSINSKRGKRSIREEDQVHQDCSGCSIPHGEDYIFSNFDEDWLSMMKNVKN
;
A
#
# COMPACT_ATOMS: atom_id res chain seq x y z
N MET A 1 8.08 -10.41 -8.07
CA MET A 1 7.29 -10.91 -6.93
C MET A 1 5.80 -10.85 -7.31
N SER A 2 4.96 -11.79 -6.87
CA SER A 2 3.50 -11.72 -7.09
C SER A 2 2.83 -10.77 -6.08
N TYR A 3 1.62 -10.28 -6.36
CA TYR A 3 0.87 -9.46 -5.40
C TYR A 3 0.61 -10.19 -4.08
N ASN A 4 0.30 -11.49 -4.14
CA ASN A 4 0.07 -12.31 -2.96
C ASN A 4 1.32 -12.38 -2.06
N ASN A 5 2.49 -12.64 -2.65
CA ASN A 5 3.73 -12.72 -1.88
C ASN A 5 4.06 -11.37 -1.25
N TRP A 6 3.94 -10.28 -2.02
CA TRP A 6 4.18 -8.93 -1.51
C TRP A 6 3.23 -8.59 -0.36
N PHE A 7 1.94 -8.88 -0.49
CA PHE A 7 0.93 -8.62 0.53
C PHE A 7 1.23 -9.36 1.84
N ASP A 8 1.50 -10.66 1.75
CA ASP A 8 1.76 -11.50 2.92
C ASP A 8 3.11 -11.15 3.59
N GLU A 9 4.11 -10.72 2.82
CA GLU A 9 5.40 -10.23 3.35
C GLU A 9 5.25 -8.84 3.99
N HIS A 10 4.52 -7.93 3.36
CA HIS A 10 4.30 -6.58 3.86
C HIS A 10 3.51 -6.59 5.18
N ALA A 11 2.46 -7.41 5.28
CA ALA A 11 1.70 -7.58 6.51
C ALA A 11 2.59 -8.00 7.69
N LYS A 12 3.53 -8.93 7.46
CA LYS A 12 4.48 -9.38 8.50
C LYS A 12 5.42 -8.26 8.93
N LYS A 13 5.95 -7.48 7.98
CA LYS A 13 6.82 -6.33 8.27
C LYS A 13 6.08 -5.27 9.07
N HIS A 14 4.84 -4.93 8.68
CA HIS A 14 4.00 -3.98 9.40
C HIS A 14 3.74 -4.45 10.83
N ALA A 15 3.29 -5.70 11.02
CA ALA A 15 3.04 -6.26 12.34
C ALA A 15 4.31 -6.28 13.23
N ALA A 16 5.49 -6.52 12.64
CA ALA A 16 6.75 -6.46 13.36
C ALA A 16 7.09 -5.06 13.87
N ILE A 17 6.76 -4.01 13.11
CA ILE A 17 6.89 -2.61 13.56
C ILE A 17 5.87 -2.33 14.65
N MET A 18 4.59 -2.68 14.45
CA MET A 18 3.54 -2.46 15.45
C MET A 18 3.90 -3.05 16.83
N LYS A 19 4.54 -4.23 16.85
CA LYS A 19 5.05 -4.83 18.09
C LYS A 19 6.09 -3.96 18.82
N LYS A 20 6.94 -3.21 18.09
CA LYS A 20 7.91 -2.27 18.68
C LYS A 20 7.23 -1.01 19.23
N LEU A 21 6.05 -0.68 18.69
CA LEU A 21 5.28 0.52 19.02
C LEU A 21 4.18 0.25 20.04
N GLU A 22 4.16 -0.94 20.66
CA GLU A 22 3.20 -1.28 21.72
C GLU A 22 3.23 -0.23 22.83
N GLY A 23 2.06 0.33 23.15
CA GLY A 23 1.89 1.36 24.18
C GLY A 23 1.99 2.81 23.70
N LEU A 24 2.33 3.04 22.42
CA LEU A 24 2.12 4.34 21.78
C LEU A 24 0.65 4.54 21.42
N ASP A 25 0.22 5.79 21.32
CA ASP A 25 -1.10 6.12 20.82
C ASP A 25 -1.16 6.15 19.28
N GLU A 26 -2.37 6.23 18.75
CA GLU A 26 -2.63 6.26 17.30
C GLU A 26 -1.86 7.38 16.58
N PHE A 27 -1.77 8.57 17.19
CA PHE A 27 -1.07 9.70 16.59
C PHE A 27 0.43 9.41 16.48
N ASP A 28 1.06 8.98 17.58
CA ASP A 28 2.48 8.66 17.61
C ASP A 28 2.83 7.51 16.64
N ILE A 29 1.94 6.52 16.52
CA ILE A 29 2.09 5.43 15.54
C ILE A 29 2.06 5.98 14.12
N VAL A 30 1.05 6.79 13.76
CA VAL A 30 0.95 7.36 12.40
C VAL A 30 2.16 8.23 12.09
N GLN A 31 2.62 9.07 13.02
CA GLN A 31 3.82 9.88 12.85
C GLN A 31 5.09 9.04 12.66
N TYR A 32 5.21 7.90 13.36
CA TYR A 32 6.34 6.98 13.19
C TYR A 32 6.49 6.50 11.75
N PHE A 33 5.38 6.31 11.04
CA PHE A 33 5.34 5.81 9.67
C PHE A 33 5.58 6.86 8.58
N ILE A 34 5.84 8.13 8.94
CA ILE A 34 6.30 9.15 7.99
C ILE A 34 7.60 8.68 7.32
N PHE A 35 7.71 8.87 6.01
CA PHE A 35 8.82 8.38 5.18
C PHE A 35 10.20 8.67 5.80
N GLU A 36 10.45 9.89 6.23
CA GLU A 36 11.73 10.31 6.81
C GLU A 36 12.07 9.50 8.07
N ASN A 37 11.08 9.23 8.93
CA ASN A 37 11.23 8.39 10.12
C ASN A 37 11.46 6.91 9.74
N MET A 38 10.73 6.42 8.74
CA MET A 38 10.83 5.02 8.29
C MET A 38 12.17 4.72 7.62
N VAL A 39 12.73 5.66 6.86
CA VAL A 39 14.08 5.52 6.28
C VAL A 39 15.14 5.39 7.37
N GLU A 40 15.04 6.19 8.44
CA GLU A 40 16.00 6.15 9.54
C GLU A 40 15.85 4.90 10.42
N LYS A 41 14.61 4.56 10.80
CA LYS A 41 14.33 3.57 11.84
C LYS A 41 14.07 2.16 11.31
N GLU A 42 13.56 2.06 10.08
CA GLU A 42 13.09 0.81 9.47
C GLU A 42 13.55 0.65 8.00
N PRO A 43 14.87 0.78 7.70
CA PRO A 43 15.39 0.83 6.33
C PRO A 43 15.08 -0.42 5.48
N ASP A 44 14.85 -1.58 6.11
CA ASP A 44 14.52 -2.84 5.44
C ASP A 44 13.01 -3.02 5.17
N PHE A 45 12.17 -2.08 5.62
CA PHE A 45 10.73 -2.14 5.41
C PHE A 45 10.38 -2.03 3.91
N CYS A 46 11.00 -1.08 3.22
CA CYS A 46 10.82 -0.81 1.79
C CYS A 46 12.16 -0.69 1.06
N GLU A 47 12.28 -1.32 -0.10
CA GLU A 47 13.50 -1.25 -0.93
C GLU A 47 13.88 0.18 -1.35
N LEU A 48 12.91 1.09 -1.47
CA LEU A 48 13.15 2.48 -1.87
C LEU A 48 13.83 3.31 -0.77
N TYR A 49 13.81 2.83 0.49
CA TYR A 49 14.46 3.53 1.59
C TYR A 49 15.98 3.49 1.47
N ALA A 50 16.54 2.42 0.88
CA ALA A 50 17.98 2.30 0.63
C ALA A 50 18.52 3.39 -0.30
N THR A 51 17.66 3.93 -1.18
CA THR A 51 18.00 5.05 -2.09
C THR A 51 17.35 6.36 -1.66
N ASN A 52 16.79 6.44 -0.45
CA ASN A 52 16.07 7.60 0.07
C ASN A 52 15.05 8.17 -0.94
N THR A 53 14.32 7.29 -1.62
CA THR A 53 13.39 7.65 -2.71
C THR A 53 11.94 7.50 -2.25
N LYS A 54 11.12 8.54 -2.43
CA LYS A 54 9.66 8.49 -2.17
C LYS A 54 8.95 7.74 -3.30
N CYS A 55 7.96 6.90 -2.97
CA CYS A 55 7.13 6.21 -3.97
C CYS A 55 6.07 7.13 -4.61
N HIS A 56 5.68 8.19 -3.90
CA HIS A 56 4.77 9.23 -4.38
C HIS A 56 5.33 10.61 -4.07
N GLU A 57 5.25 11.49 -5.04
CA GLU A 57 5.63 12.90 -4.88
C GLU A 57 4.54 13.64 -4.09
N MET A 58 4.77 13.77 -2.78
CA MET A 58 3.93 14.54 -1.86
C MET A 58 4.78 15.13 -0.73
N TYR A 59 4.28 16.21 -0.12
CA TYR A 59 4.98 16.92 0.94
C TYR A 59 5.34 15.97 2.09
N GLU A 60 4.34 15.25 2.60
CA GLU A 60 4.49 14.29 3.69
C GLU A 60 3.96 12.94 3.22
N LEU A 61 4.86 11.97 3.02
CA LEU A 61 4.51 10.62 2.59
C LEU A 61 4.42 9.73 3.82
N ASN A 62 3.20 9.36 4.22
CA ASN A 62 3.01 8.43 5.33
C ASN A 62 2.89 6.99 4.81
N CYS A 63 3.70 6.06 5.35
CA CYS A 63 3.78 4.68 4.88
C CYS A 63 2.88 3.70 5.63
N TYR A 64 2.10 4.15 6.63
CA TYR A 64 1.30 3.30 7.51
C TYR A 64 0.34 2.40 6.73
N MET A 65 -0.45 2.99 5.83
CA MET A 65 -1.44 2.27 5.04
C MET A 65 -0.95 1.92 3.62
N CYS A 66 0.37 1.75 3.45
CA CYS A 66 0.96 1.30 2.19
C CYS A 66 0.27 0.02 1.71
N GLY A 67 0.01 -0.09 0.40
CA GLY A 67 -0.74 -1.20 -0.20
C GLY A 67 -2.21 -0.89 -0.54
N CYS A 68 -2.72 0.28 -0.14
CA CYS A 68 -4.04 0.84 -0.47
C CYS A 68 -5.24 -0.12 -0.24
N PRO A 69 -6.14 0.18 0.72
CA PRO A 69 -7.35 -0.62 0.97
C PRO A 69 -8.32 -0.72 -0.21
N HIS A 70 -8.14 0.11 -1.25
CA HIS A 70 -8.95 0.10 -2.45
C HIS A 70 -8.32 -0.65 -3.63
N PHE A 71 -7.07 -1.07 -3.53
CA PHE A 71 -6.43 -1.91 -4.53
C PHE A 71 -7.01 -3.32 -4.46
N ARG A 72 -7.33 -3.93 -5.60
CA ARG A 72 -7.88 -5.29 -5.68
C ARG A 72 -6.95 -6.11 -6.54
N PHE A 73 -6.58 -7.28 -6.07
CA PHE A 73 -5.94 -8.30 -6.90
C PHE A 73 -6.53 -9.67 -6.57
N ASN A 74 -6.51 -10.55 -7.58
CA ASN A 74 -7.00 -11.90 -7.45
C ASN A 74 -5.84 -12.89 -7.58
N LYS A 75 -6.01 -14.11 -7.06
CA LYS A 75 -5.07 -15.22 -7.34
C LYS A 75 -4.96 -15.54 -8.83
N SER A 76 -6.05 -15.35 -9.58
CA SER A 76 -6.08 -15.52 -11.04
C SER A 76 -6.72 -14.29 -11.70
N PRO A 77 -6.22 -13.84 -12.86
CA PRO A 77 -6.77 -12.66 -13.53
C PRO A 77 -8.24 -12.82 -13.89
N VAL A 78 -8.98 -11.72 -13.80
CA VAL A 78 -10.36 -11.68 -14.30
C VAL A 78 -10.30 -11.38 -15.79
N LYS A 79 -10.88 -12.26 -16.61
CA LYS A 79 -10.95 -12.06 -18.05
C LYS A 79 -12.18 -11.26 -18.42
N ASP A 80 -12.01 -10.13 -19.09
CA ASP A 80 -13.11 -9.31 -19.59
C ASP A 80 -12.72 -8.65 -20.91
N ALA A 81 -13.61 -8.74 -21.91
CA ALA A 81 -13.43 -8.16 -23.25
C ALA A 81 -12.06 -8.45 -23.92
N GLY A 82 -11.49 -9.64 -23.68
CA GLY A 82 -10.18 -10.03 -24.23
C GLY A 82 -8.97 -9.47 -23.47
N LEU A 83 -9.18 -8.86 -22.31
CA LEU A 83 -8.14 -8.39 -21.40
C LEU A 83 -8.09 -9.27 -20.14
N GLU A 84 -6.91 -9.40 -19.55
CA GLU A 84 -6.66 -10.12 -18.30
C GLU A 84 -6.39 -9.11 -17.17
N PHE A 85 -7.37 -8.89 -16.29
CA PHE A 85 -7.24 -7.95 -15.17
C PHE A 85 -6.58 -8.62 -13.97
N HIS A 86 -5.30 -8.35 -13.76
CA HIS A 86 -4.54 -8.81 -12.60
C HIS A 86 -4.81 -7.96 -11.35
N SER A 87 -5.08 -6.67 -11.55
CA SER A 87 -5.44 -5.76 -10.46
C SER A 87 -6.32 -4.61 -10.91
N THR A 88 -7.13 -4.08 -9.99
CA THR A 88 -8.08 -2.97 -10.23
C THR A 88 -8.18 -2.04 -9.03
N CYS A 89 -8.78 -0.86 -9.22
CA CYS A 89 -9.14 0.06 -8.14
C CYS A 89 -10.65 -0.03 -7.86
N SER A 90 -11.03 -0.42 -6.65
CA SER A 90 -12.44 -0.58 -6.25
C SER A 90 -13.27 0.71 -6.25
N ILE A 91 -12.61 1.87 -6.17
CA ILE A 91 -13.28 3.19 -6.17
C ILE A 91 -13.12 3.93 -7.50
N ASN A 92 -12.46 3.33 -8.50
CA ASN A 92 -12.17 3.97 -9.79
C ASN A 92 -11.60 5.39 -9.63
N SER A 93 -10.59 5.55 -8.77
CA SER A 93 -9.99 6.86 -8.50
C SER A 93 -9.56 7.54 -9.80
N LYS A 94 -9.91 8.83 -9.95
CA LYS A 94 -9.51 9.65 -11.10
C LYS A 94 -7.98 9.79 -11.25
N ARG A 95 -7.23 9.54 -10.17
CA ARG A 95 -5.77 9.55 -10.14
C ARG A 95 -5.14 8.19 -10.40
N GLY A 96 -5.94 7.12 -10.41
CA GLY A 96 -5.50 5.79 -10.82
C GLY A 96 -5.44 5.68 -12.33
N LYS A 97 -4.50 4.88 -12.83
CA LYS A 97 -4.33 4.53 -14.23
C LYS A 97 -4.33 3.02 -14.41
N ARG A 98 -4.33 2.58 -15.67
CA ARG A 98 -4.12 1.19 -16.04
C ARG A 98 -2.83 1.11 -16.85
N SER A 99 -1.98 0.15 -16.52
CA SER A 99 -0.85 -0.24 -17.37
C SER A 99 -1.17 -1.56 -18.05
N ILE A 100 -0.98 -1.63 -19.36
CA ILE A 100 -1.10 -2.86 -20.12
C ILE A 100 0.30 -3.43 -20.31
N ARG A 101 0.48 -4.71 -19.98
CA ARG A 101 1.70 -5.49 -20.17
C ARG A 101 1.38 -6.67 -21.07
N GLU A 102 2.37 -7.16 -21.81
CA GLU A 102 2.25 -8.38 -22.63
C GLU A 102 0.94 -8.40 -23.47
N GLU A 103 0.61 -7.23 -24.02
CA GLU A 103 -0.55 -6.94 -24.90
C GLU A 103 -1.94 -6.94 -24.24
N ASP A 104 -2.25 -7.83 -23.29
CA ASP A 104 -3.59 -7.99 -22.72
C ASP A 104 -3.67 -7.95 -21.18
N GLN A 105 -2.53 -7.95 -20.48
CA GLN A 105 -2.49 -7.99 -19.01
C GLN A 105 -2.64 -6.57 -18.44
N VAL A 106 -3.79 -6.33 -17.83
CA VAL A 106 -4.12 -5.05 -17.20
C VAL A 106 -3.73 -5.08 -15.72
N HIS A 107 -2.87 -4.14 -15.36
CA HIS A 107 -2.50 -3.86 -13.98
C HIS A 107 -2.94 -2.46 -13.59
N GLN A 108 -3.41 -2.31 -12.36
CA GLN A 108 -3.70 -1.03 -11.75
C GLN A 108 -2.39 -0.29 -11.45
N ASP A 109 -2.27 0.92 -11.97
CA ASP A 109 -1.20 1.86 -11.66
C ASP A 109 -1.75 2.93 -10.71
N CYS A 110 -1.15 3.02 -9.52
CA CYS A 110 -1.52 3.96 -8.48
C CYS A 110 -0.52 5.11 -8.31
N SER A 111 0.54 5.19 -9.13
CA SER A 111 1.64 6.17 -8.99
C SER A 111 1.18 7.63 -8.84
N GLY A 112 0.07 8.00 -9.49
CA GLY A 112 -0.52 9.33 -9.39
C GLY A 112 -1.48 9.57 -8.21
N CYS A 113 -1.75 8.56 -7.38
CA CYS A 113 -2.73 8.59 -6.30
C CYS A 113 -2.04 8.63 -4.93
N SER A 114 -2.58 9.41 -4.00
CA SER A 114 -1.99 9.60 -2.65
C SER A 114 -2.93 9.19 -1.52
N ILE A 115 -4.09 8.61 -1.83
CA ILE A 115 -5.15 8.29 -0.84
C ILE A 115 -4.62 7.54 0.39
N PRO A 116 -3.93 6.38 0.26
CA PRO A 116 -3.50 5.63 1.44
C PRO A 116 -2.33 6.26 2.20
N HIS A 117 -1.77 7.36 1.68
CA HIS A 117 -0.59 8.01 2.23
C HIS A 117 -0.89 9.34 2.92
N GLY A 118 -2.15 9.82 2.83
CA GLY A 118 -2.58 11.03 3.52
C GLY A 118 -3.05 10.73 4.93
N GLU A 119 -2.60 11.53 5.90
CA GLU A 119 -2.93 11.35 7.32
C GLU A 119 -4.43 11.33 7.59
N ASP A 120 -5.20 12.26 7.01
CA ASP A 120 -6.66 12.31 7.17
C ASP A 120 -7.33 10.97 6.82
N TYR A 121 -6.87 10.33 5.74
CA TYR A 121 -7.39 9.04 5.31
C TYR A 121 -6.95 7.93 6.25
N ILE A 122 -5.71 8.00 6.73
CA ILE A 122 -5.16 7.03 7.67
C ILE A 122 -5.93 7.06 8.99
N PHE A 123 -6.06 8.22 9.64
CA PHE A 123 -6.81 8.38 10.88
C PHE A 123 -8.28 7.97 10.73
N SER A 124 -8.90 8.24 9.58
CA SER A 124 -10.30 7.85 9.33
C SER A 124 -10.51 6.34 9.20
N ASN A 125 -9.45 5.56 8.97
CA ASN A 125 -9.51 4.12 8.68
C ASN A 125 -8.50 3.31 9.50
N PHE A 126 -7.99 3.88 10.60
CA PHE A 126 -6.93 3.28 11.39
C PHE A 126 -7.37 1.97 12.05
N ASP A 127 -6.47 0.99 12.05
CA ASP A 127 -6.57 -0.25 12.81
C ASP A 127 -5.14 -0.77 13.02
N GLU A 128 -4.79 -1.15 14.25
CA GLU A 128 -3.47 -1.68 14.57
C GLU A 128 -3.11 -2.93 13.73
N ASP A 129 -4.11 -3.70 13.31
CA ASP A 129 -3.94 -4.80 12.37
C ASP A 129 -4.10 -4.34 10.92
N TRP A 130 -2.98 -4.25 10.21
CA TRP A 130 -2.95 -3.93 8.78
C TRP A 130 -3.83 -4.85 7.93
N LEU A 131 -3.97 -6.13 8.29
CA LEU A 131 -4.85 -7.05 7.56
C LEU A 131 -6.33 -6.69 7.70
N SER A 132 -6.73 -6.12 8.84
CA SER A 132 -8.09 -5.61 9.05
C SER A 132 -8.41 -4.49 8.07
N MET A 133 -7.50 -3.53 7.91
CA MET A 133 -7.62 -2.42 6.95
C MET A 133 -7.62 -2.92 5.50
N MET A 134 -6.87 -3.98 5.22
CA MET A 134 -6.69 -4.54 3.88
C MET A 134 -7.60 -5.73 3.56
N LYS A 135 -8.60 -6.03 4.39
CA LYS A 135 -9.44 -7.24 4.29
C LYS A 135 -10.11 -7.48 2.93
N ASN A 136 -10.30 -6.42 2.14
CA ASN A 136 -10.93 -6.49 0.82
C ASN A 136 -9.93 -6.48 -0.34
N VAL A 137 -8.63 -6.39 -0.08
CA VAL A 137 -7.60 -6.21 -1.12
C VAL A 137 -7.34 -7.50 -1.90
N LYS A 138 -7.24 -8.61 -1.18
CA LYS A 138 -6.91 -9.94 -1.70
C LYS A 138 -8.19 -10.76 -1.88
N ASN A 139 -8.46 -11.17 -3.11
CA ASN A 139 -9.60 -12.01 -3.51
C ASN A 139 -9.16 -13.36 -4.11
#